data_AF-W4JU87-F1
#
_entry.id   AF-W4JU87-F1
#
_cell.length_a   1.000
_cell.length_b   1.000
_cell.length_c   1.000
_cell.angle_alpha   90.00
_cell.angle_beta   90.00
_cell.angle_gamma   90.00
#
_symmetry.space_group_name_H-M   'P 1'
#
loop_
_entity.id
_entity.type
_entity.pdbx_description
1 polymer ?
#
loop_
_entity_poly.entity_id
_entity_poly.type
_entity_poly.pdbx_seq_one_letter_code
_entity_poly.pdbx_strand_id
1 'polypeptide(L)'
;MTDLSHSDDKDIQAIPVPGKNATLEDYQEALKIAQLQVVGKHQTALQKICTLVGTLQSNQQSHRKGPKTVKKHDEEISMLGHKCSVMVPHPVIEANSPNRYLSEMSTKQGVVADLHDLVPPKLHKMMQKYSPFAQKFRAALSGSCSSIIHHLRGSITKIFPSSKADYFQIDFKGYEDLPEFQAYLKFDATKSSYPTFAPILYPNLKKNDKKLFQSMILVHARFIVSPNIRFEQQGAHSRINYQKDFNRYKEILIKGAQRPNLPSNLMHNDNNEERDEFDASAILAGMDAKDVDNDDDNMGVEISDTTNILSSLGLDNST
;
A
#
# COMPACT_ATOMS: atom_id res chain seq x y z
N MET A 1 -39.43 -18.00 -12.11
CA MET A 1 -39.93 -16.64 -11.84
C MET A 1 -40.57 -16.68 -10.47
N THR A 2 -39.81 -16.36 -9.42
CA THR A 2 -40.33 -16.19 -8.06
C THR A 2 -40.90 -14.77 -7.98
N ASP A 3 -42.20 -14.70 -7.74
CA ASP A 3 -42.96 -13.47 -7.57
C ASP A 3 -42.50 -12.76 -6.28
N LEU A 4 -41.72 -11.69 -6.43
CA LEU A 4 -41.14 -10.90 -5.34
C LEU A 4 -42.06 -9.77 -4.87
N SER A 5 -43.36 -9.83 -5.18
CA SER A 5 -44.32 -8.74 -4.93
C SER A 5 -44.95 -8.74 -3.53
N HIS A 6 -44.57 -9.62 -2.61
CA HIS A 6 -44.97 -9.52 -1.21
C HIS A 6 -44.04 -8.57 -0.44
N SER A 7 -44.22 -7.27 -0.69
CA SER A 7 -43.76 -6.22 0.24
C SER A 7 -44.60 -6.35 1.51
N ASP A 8 -44.03 -6.94 2.56
CA ASP A 8 -44.51 -6.76 3.94
C ASP A 8 -44.29 -5.28 4.35
N ASP A 9 -44.93 -4.34 3.65
CA ASP A 9 -45.17 -2.98 4.10
C ASP A 9 -46.22 -3.05 5.22
N LYS A 10 -45.85 -3.70 6.32
CA LYS A 10 -46.61 -3.63 7.56
C LYS A 10 -46.53 -2.18 8.02
N ASP A 11 -47.64 -1.50 7.81
CA ASP A 11 -48.05 -0.18 8.27
C ASP A 11 -46.98 0.53 9.11
N ILE A 12 -46.36 1.56 8.50
CA ILE A 12 -45.67 2.58 9.27
C ILE A 12 -46.73 3.20 10.18
N GLN A 13 -46.76 2.76 11.44
CA GLN A 13 -47.59 3.38 12.46
C GLN A 13 -47.28 4.87 12.43
N ALA A 14 -48.29 5.68 12.10
CA ALA A 14 -48.13 7.11 11.98
C ALA A 14 -47.53 7.63 13.28
N ILE A 15 -46.41 8.34 13.18
CA ILE A 15 -45.79 8.98 14.34
C ILE A 15 -46.81 10.00 14.86
N PRO A 16 -47.29 9.88 16.10
CA PRO A 16 -48.27 10.83 16.63
C PRO A 16 -47.63 12.21 16.68
N VAL A 17 -48.16 13.15 15.88
CA VAL A 17 -47.70 14.53 15.87
C VAL A 17 -48.32 15.23 17.08
N PRO A 18 -47.51 15.80 18.00
CA PRO A 18 -48.06 16.49 19.16
C PRO A 18 -48.97 17.66 18.74
N GLY A 19 -50.14 17.78 19.37
CA GLY A 19 -51.16 18.78 19.05
C GLY A 19 -50.74 20.22 19.40
N LYS A 20 -51.55 21.22 19.02
CA LYS A 20 -51.25 22.65 19.18
C LYS A 20 -50.95 23.12 20.62
N ASN A 21 -51.31 22.32 21.63
CA ASN A 21 -51.09 22.61 23.05
C ASN A 21 -50.01 21.70 23.67
N ALA A 22 -49.22 21.03 22.85
CA ALA A 22 -48.16 20.14 23.33
C ALA A 22 -47.01 20.93 23.96
N THR A 23 -46.46 20.35 25.02
CA THR A 23 -45.30 20.88 25.73
C THR A 23 -44.01 20.60 24.96
N LEU A 24 -42.92 21.25 25.33
CA LEU A 24 -41.61 21.02 24.69
C LEU A 24 -41.16 19.56 24.87
N GLU A 25 -41.48 18.97 26.03
CA GLU A 25 -41.20 17.60 26.40
C GLU A 25 -41.91 16.62 25.46
N ASP A 26 -43.18 16.88 25.11
CA ASP A 26 -43.96 16.06 24.18
C ASP A 26 -43.33 16.00 22.78
N TYR A 27 -42.77 17.12 22.31
CA TYR A 27 -42.05 17.17 21.03
C TYR A 27 -40.72 16.41 21.07
N GLN A 28 -39.99 16.50 22.17
CA GLN A 28 -38.73 15.76 22.34
C GLN A 28 -38.97 14.25 22.39
N GLU A 29 -40.03 13.81 23.07
CA GLU A 29 -40.41 12.41 23.13
C GLU A 29 -40.86 11.89 21.75
N ALA A 30 -41.70 12.64 21.04
CA ALA A 30 -42.11 12.29 19.68
C ALA A 30 -40.91 12.18 18.71
N LEU A 31 -39.94 13.10 18.82
CA LEU A 31 -38.72 13.07 18.00
C LEU A 31 -37.85 11.84 18.32
N LYS A 32 -37.71 11.49 19.60
CA LYS A 32 -36.96 10.30 20.03
C LYS A 32 -37.60 9.01 19.53
N ILE A 33 -38.93 8.90 19.59
CA ILE A 33 -39.69 7.76 19.07
C ILE A 33 -39.51 7.67 17.54
N ALA A 34 -39.61 8.79 16.83
CA ALA A 34 -39.39 8.85 15.39
C ALA A 34 -37.98 8.37 15.00
N GLN A 35 -36.95 8.87 15.70
CA GLN A 35 -35.56 8.48 15.45
C GLN A 35 -35.33 6.99 15.71
N LEU A 36 -35.86 6.45 16.82
CA LEU A 36 -35.76 5.02 17.15
C LEU A 36 -36.46 4.15 16.10
N GLN A 37 -37.63 4.54 15.62
CA GLN A 37 -38.34 3.81 14.57
C GLN A 37 -37.59 3.84 13.23
N VAL A 38 -37.05 4.99 12.82
CA VAL A 38 -36.29 5.12 11.57
C VAL A 38 -35.01 4.29 11.64
N VAL A 39 -34.21 4.48 12.69
CA VAL A 39 -32.91 3.79 12.85
C VAL A 39 -33.11 2.28 12.95
N GLY A 40 -34.03 1.81 13.79
CA GLY A 40 -34.28 0.38 13.97
C GLY A 40 -34.77 -0.32 12.69
N LYS A 41 -35.68 0.31 11.95
CA LYS A 41 -36.20 -0.25 10.70
C LYS A 41 -35.14 -0.23 9.59
N HIS A 42 -34.40 0.87 9.43
CA HIS A 42 -33.35 0.97 8.41
C HIS A 42 -32.22 -0.03 8.69
N GLN A 43 -31.82 -0.20 9.94
CA GLN A 43 -30.81 -1.19 10.33
C GLN A 43 -31.28 -2.62 10.03
N THR A 44 -32.54 -2.94 10.32
CA THR A 44 -33.12 -4.25 10.01
C THR A 44 -33.19 -4.51 8.49
N ALA A 45 -33.59 -3.50 7.71
CA ALA A 45 -33.63 -3.58 6.25
C ALA A 45 -32.22 -3.77 5.66
N LEU A 46 -31.24 -3.01 6.14
CA LEU A 46 -29.83 -3.17 5.74
C LEU A 46 -29.30 -4.56 6.09
N GLN A 47 -29.61 -5.08 7.27
CA GLN A 47 -29.20 -6.43 7.66
C GLN A 47 -29.82 -7.52 6.77
N LYS A 48 -31.10 -7.37 6.39
CA LYS A 48 -31.78 -8.26 5.44
C LYS A 48 -31.13 -8.20 4.06
N ILE A 49 -30.87 -7.00 3.54
CA ILE A 49 -30.19 -6.80 2.25
C ILE A 49 -28.79 -7.43 2.29
N CYS A 50 -28.00 -7.17 3.33
CA CYS A 50 -26.67 -7.76 3.48
C CYS A 50 -26.72 -9.31 3.51
N THR A 51 -27.69 -9.88 4.22
CA THR A 51 -27.90 -11.33 4.27
C THR A 51 -28.28 -11.89 2.89
N LEU A 52 -29.16 -11.19 2.17
CA LEU A 52 -29.57 -11.58 0.83
C LEU A 52 -28.40 -11.50 -0.16
N VAL A 53 -27.61 -10.43 -0.12
CA VAL A 53 -26.42 -10.30 -0.96
C VAL A 53 -25.41 -11.41 -0.66
N GLY A 54 -25.17 -11.74 0.62
CA GLY A 54 -24.28 -12.85 1.01
C GLY A 54 -24.77 -14.22 0.51
N THR A 55 -26.08 -14.48 0.59
CA THR A 55 -26.67 -15.72 0.07
C THR A 55 -26.64 -15.79 -1.46
N LEU A 56 -26.89 -14.68 -2.16
CA LEU A 56 -26.76 -14.62 -3.62
C LEU A 56 -25.31 -14.82 -4.10
N GLN A 57 -24.34 -14.20 -3.42
CA GLN A 57 -22.91 -14.37 -3.75
C GLN A 57 -22.44 -15.81 -3.53
N SER A 58 -22.82 -16.45 -2.42
CA SER A 58 -22.48 -17.86 -2.16
C SER A 58 -23.14 -18.82 -3.15
N ASN A 59 -24.38 -18.55 -3.57
CA ASN A 59 -25.07 -19.34 -4.60
C ASN A 59 -24.46 -19.16 -6.00
N GLN A 60 -24.03 -17.94 -6.37
CA GLN A 60 -23.32 -17.69 -7.64
C GLN A 60 -21.96 -18.41 -7.70
N GLN A 61 -21.26 -18.54 -6.57
CA GLN A 61 -19.99 -19.28 -6.51
C GLN A 61 -20.16 -20.80 -6.72
N SER A 62 -21.33 -21.37 -6.40
CA SER A 62 -21.59 -22.82 -6.51
C SER A 62 -21.76 -23.31 -7.96
N HIS A 63 -22.19 -22.45 -8.89
CA HIS A 63 -22.46 -22.83 -10.29
C HIS A 63 -21.21 -22.92 -11.19
N ARG A 64 -20.02 -22.54 -10.69
CA ARG A 64 -18.75 -22.70 -11.41
C ARG A 64 -17.98 -23.95 -10.95
N LYS A 65 -18.65 -25.09 -10.83
CA LYS A 65 -17.96 -26.39 -10.61
C LYS A 65 -17.30 -26.84 -11.92
N GLY A 66 -16.15 -26.23 -12.24
CA GLY A 66 -15.20 -26.83 -13.17
C GLY A 66 -14.67 -28.17 -12.62
N PRO A 67 -13.94 -28.95 -13.44
CA PRO A 67 -13.35 -30.22 -13.01
C PRO A 67 -12.55 -30.05 -11.71
N LYS A 68 -12.75 -30.94 -10.73
CA LYS A 68 -12.13 -30.86 -9.38
C LYS A 68 -10.60 -30.70 -9.41
N THR A 69 -9.95 -31.22 -10.44
CA THR A 69 -8.50 -31.10 -10.66
C THR A 69 -8.04 -29.68 -10.97
N VAL A 70 -8.82 -28.90 -11.70
CA VAL A 70 -8.51 -27.49 -12.03
C VAL A 70 -8.53 -26.64 -10.76
N LYS A 71 -9.47 -26.92 -9.85
CA LYS A 71 -9.65 -26.13 -8.62
C LYS A 71 -8.45 -26.21 -7.67
N LYS A 72 -7.80 -27.37 -7.55
CA LYS A 72 -6.58 -27.52 -6.74
C LYS A 72 -5.40 -26.73 -7.32
N HIS A 73 -5.26 -26.75 -8.64
CA HIS A 73 -4.23 -25.94 -9.31
C HIS A 73 -4.54 -24.45 -9.21
N ASP A 74 -5.81 -24.04 -9.23
CA ASP A 74 -6.20 -22.64 -9.09
C ASP A 74 -5.79 -22.05 -7.74
N GLU A 75 -5.95 -22.79 -6.64
CA GLU A 75 -5.48 -22.36 -5.31
C GLU A 75 -3.96 -22.21 -5.31
N GLU A 76 -3.23 -23.16 -5.90
CA GLU A 76 -1.77 -23.09 -6.00
C GLU A 76 -1.29 -21.92 -6.89
N ILE A 77 -1.99 -21.66 -8.00
CA ILE A 77 -1.74 -20.53 -8.90
C ILE A 77 -2.01 -19.20 -8.19
N SER A 78 -3.07 -19.14 -7.39
CA SER A 78 -3.40 -17.96 -6.57
C SER A 78 -2.29 -17.70 -5.54
N MET A 79 -1.83 -18.74 -4.85
CA MET A 79 -0.73 -18.65 -3.90
C MET A 79 0.59 -18.16 -4.54
N LEU A 80 0.84 -18.53 -5.80
CA LEU A 80 2.02 -18.08 -6.54
C LEU A 80 1.85 -16.68 -7.13
N GLY A 81 0.62 -16.32 -7.50
CA GLY A 81 0.27 -14.96 -7.91
C GLY A 81 0.57 -13.95 -6.82
N HIS A 82 0.36 -14.30 -5.55
CA HIS A 82 0.84 -13.48 -4.44
C HIS A 82 2.35 -13.19 -4.45
N LYS A 83 3.13 -13.86 -5.31
CA LYS A 83 4.59 -13.88 -5.29
C LYS A 83 5.30 -13.32 -6.54
N CYS A 84 4.67 -13.16 -7.74
CA CYS A 84 5.33 -12.61 -8.95
C CYS A 84 4.37 -12.09 -10.06
N SER A 85 4.87 -11.56 -11.19
CA SER A 85 4.13 -11.08 -12.40
C SER A 85 4.81 -11.50 -13.73
N VAL A 86 4.04 -11.71 -14.82
CA VAL A 86 4.42 -11.78 -16.29
C VAL A 86 4.47 -13.17 -17.01
N MET A 87 3.47 -13.54 -17.83
CA MET A 87 3.49 -14.76 -18.68
C MET A 87 4.24 -14.59 -20.02
N VAL A 88 5.23 -15.45 -20.29
CA VAL A 88 5.96 -15.55 -21.58
C VAL A 88 6.47 -17.01 -21.75
N PRO A 89 6.75 -17.49 -22.98
CA PRO A 89 7.52 -18.71 -23.23
C PRO A 89 8.77 -18.86 -22.35
N HIS A 90 9.27 -20.08 -22.22
CA HIS A 90 10.44 -20.38 -21.40
C HIS A 90 11.59 -19.41 -21.76
N PRO A 91 12.23 -18.79 -20.76
CA PRO A 91 13.23 -17.76 -21.02
C PRO A 91 14.43 -18.38 -21.75
N VAL A 92 15.00 -17.61 -22.69
CA VAL A 92 16.26 -17.99 -23.33
C VAL A 92 17.46 -17.68 -22.42
N ILE A 93 17.28 -16.76 -21.48
CA ILE A 93 18.32 -16.24 -20.59
C ILE A 93 18.04 -16.76 -19.18
N GLU A 94 19.06 -17.26 -18.48
CA GLU A 94 18.95 -17.62 -17.06
C GLU A 94 18.69 -16.37 -16.19
N ALA A 95 17.93 -16.51 -15.11
CA ALA A 95 17.55 -15.40 -14.22
C ALA A 95 18.75 -14.60 -13.69
N ASN A 96 19.87 -15.29 -13.45
CA ASN A 96 21.12 -14.73 -12.93
C ASN A 96 22.15 -14.37 -14.02
N SER A 97 21.77 -14.39 -15.29
CA SER A 97 22.69 -14.08 -16.38
C SER A 97 23.15 -12.61 -16.31
N PRO A 98 24.47 -12.32 -16.41
CA PRO A 98 24.96 -10.94 -16.48
C PRO A 98 24.44 -10.19 -17.71
N ASN A 99 24.06 -10.94 -18.76
CA ASN A 99 23.53 -10.38 -19.99
C ASN A 99 22.09 -9.89 -19.88
N ARG A 100 21.43 -10.13 -18.73
CA ARG A 100 20.05 -9.77 -18.47
C ARG A 100 19.75 -8.30 -18.76
N TYR A 101 20.66 -7.38 -18.42
CA TYR A 101 20.42 -5.94 -18.55
C TYR A 101 21.04 -5.30 -19.81
N LEU A 102 21.55 -6.09 -20.76
CA LEU A 102 22.23 -5.54 -21.96
C LEU A 102 21.27 -4.87 -22.95
N SER A 103 20.02 -5.29 -22.98
CA SER A 103 19.00 -4.79 -23.90
C SER A 103 17.62 -4.79 -23.23
N GLU A 104 16.65 -4.08 -23.81
CA GLU A 104 15.26 -4.13 -23.35
C GLU A 104 14.67 -5.54 -23.47
N MET A 105 15.00 -6.25 -24.56
CA MET A 105 14.55 -7.62 -24.80
C MET A 105 15.14 -8.58 -23.76
N SER A 106 16.44 -8.51 -23.51
CA SER A 106 17.10 -9.34 -22.49
C SER A 106 16.57 -9.03 -21.08
N THR A 107 16.21 -7.77 -20.81
CA THR A 107 15.58 -7.37 -19.53
C THR A 107 14.23 -8.06 -19.38
N LYS A 108 13.39 -8.03 -20.42
CA LYS A 108 12.10 -8.74 -20.44
C LYS A 108 12.29 -10.25 -20.26
N GLN A 109 13.23 -10.88 -20.97
CA GLN A 109 13.55 -12.30 -20.82
C GLN A 109 14.04 -12.65 -19.41
N GLY A 110 14.83 -11.77 -18.78
CA GLY A 110 15.26 -11.96 -17.39
C GLY A 110 14.12 -11.88 -16.38
N VAL A 111 13.14 -10.99 -16.58
CA VAL A 111 11.92 -10.95 -15.75
C VAL A 111 11.12 -12.25 -15.91
N VAL A 112 11.02 -12.78 -17.13
CA VAL A 112 10.38 -14.06 -17.39
C VAL A 112 11.12 -15.20 -16.70
N ALA A 113 12.45 -15.17 -16.70
CA ALA A 113 13.27 -16.15 -16.01
C ALA A 113 13.05 -16.14 -14.50
N ASP A 114 13.00 -14.96 -13.88
CA ASP A 114 12.65 -14.84 -12.46
C ASP A 114 11.27 -15.45 -12.17
N LEU A 115 10.29 -15.24 -13.05
CA LEU A 115 8.97 -15.84 -12.87
C LEU A 115 9.04 -17.37 -12.98
N HIS A 116 9.75 -17.93 -13.96
CA HIS A 116 9.90 -19.37 -14.12
C HIS A 116 10.61 -20.00 -12.91
N ASP A 117 11.61 -19.35 -12.34
CA ASP A 117 12.29 -19.80 -11.12
C ASP A 117 11.36 -19.76 -9.90
N LEU A 118 10.46 -18.79 -9.86
CA LEU A 118 9.55 -18.60 -8.74
C LEU A 118 8.31 -19.49 -8.79
N VAL A 119 7.84 -19.85 -9.99
CA VAL A 119 6.72 -20.77 -10.21
C VAL A 119 7.23 -22.21 -10.19
N PRO A 120 6.67 -23.12 -9.37
CA PRO A 120 7.05 -24.52 -9.35
C PRO A 120 7.00 -25.17 -10.75
N PRO A 121 7.99 -25.99 -11.13
CA PRO A 121 8.09 -26.56 -12.49
C PRO A 121 6.84 -27.28 -12.98
N LYS A 122 6.11 -27.97 -12.08
CA LYS A 122 4.85 -28.66 -12.41
C LYS A 122 3.75 -27.74 -12.95
N LEU A 123 3.82 -26.44 -12.69
CA LEU A 123 2.84 -25.45 -13.15
C LEU A 123 3.29 -24.71 -14.42
N HIS A 124 4.54 -24.86 -14.87
CA HIS A 124 5.04 -24.17 -16.07
C HIS A 124 4.21 -24.49 -17.31
N LYS A 125 3.78 -25.74 -17.49
CA LYS A 125 2.89 -26.14 -18.60
C LYS A 125 1.55 -25.42 -18.54
N MET A 126 0.99 -25.22 -17.35
CA MET A 126 -0.24 -24.43 -17.17
C MET A 126 0.02 -22.95 -17.42
N MET A 127 1.12 -22.41 -16.91
CA MET A 127 1.53 -21.03 -17.16
C MET A 127 1.74 -20.72 -18.64
N GLN A 128 2.06 -21.71 -19.49
CA GLN A 128 2.18 -21.50 -20.94
C GLN A 128 0.85 -21.70 -21.69
N LYS A 129 0.06 -22.71 -21.31
CA LYS A 129 -1.08 -23.18 -22.12
C LYS A 129 -2.45 -22.77 -21.59
N TYR A 130 -2.56 -22.41 -20.31
CA TYR A 130 -3.83 -22.13 -19.66
C TYR A 130 -4.06 -20.61 -19.57
N SER A 131 -4.83 -20.05 -20.49
CA SER A 131 -5.14 -18.61 -20.53
C SER A 131 -5.62 -18.02 -19.19
N PRO A 132 -6.50 -18.70 -18.40
CA PRO A 132 -6.92 -18.19 -17.10
C PRO A 132 -5.82 -18.16 -16.01
N PHE A 133 -4.66 -18.82 -16.23
CA PHE A 133 -3.52 -18.73 -15.32
C PHE A 133 -3.11 -17.26 -15.12
N ALA A 134 -2.93 -16.50 -16.21
CA ALA A 134 -2.55 -15.09 -16.18
C ALA A 134 -3.49 -14.28 -15.29
N GLN A 135 -4.78 -14.49 -15.52
CA GLN A 135 -5.82 -13.73 -14.87
C GLN A 135 -5.85 -14.01 -13.37
N LYS A 136 -5.82 -15.28 -12.96
CA LYS A 136 -5.80 -15.67 -11.54
C LYS A 136 -4.53 -15.22 -10.84
N PHE A 137 -3.40 -15.41 -11.51
CA PHE A 137 -2.09 -15.02 -11.00
C PHE A 137 -2.00 -13.50 -10.79
N ARG A 138 -2.38 -12.70 -11.79
CA ARG A 138 -2.43 -11.22 -11.68
C ARG A 138 -3.43 -10.76 -10.62
N ALA A 139 -4.63 -11.36 -10.57
CA ALA A 139 -5.63 -11.01 -9.57
C ALA A 139 -5.11 -11.26 -8.14
N ALA A 140 -4.45 -12.40 -7.90
CA ALA A 140 -3.84 -12.70 -6.62
C ALA A 140 -2.65 -11.79 -6.30
N LEU A 141 -1.81 -11.45 -7.29
CA LEU A 141 -0.73 -10.49 -7.12
C LEU A 141 -1.27 -9.12 -6.70
N SER A 142 -2.22 -8.57 -7.47
CA SER A 142 -2.86 -7.30 -7.19
C SER A 142 -3.50 -7.31 -5.80
N GLY A 143 -4.20 -8.39 -5.45
CA GLY A 143 -4.74 -8.59 -4.10
C GLY A 143 -3.66 -8.56 -3.01
N SER A 144 -2.53 -9.25 -3.23
CA SER A 144 -1.37 -9.24 -2.32
C SER A 144 -0.84 -7.84 -2.10
N CYS A 145 -0.58 -7.11 -3.19
CA CYS A 145 -0.05 -5.76 -3.15
C CYS A 145 -1.02 -4.82 -2.44
N SER A 146 -2.33 -4.92 -2.72
CA SER A 146 -3.36 -4.15 -2.01
C SER A 146 -3.37 -4.45 -0.51
N SER A 147 -3.29 -5.73 -0.12
CA SER A 147 -3.19 -6.12 1.29
C SER A 147 -1.93 -5.58 1.95
N ILE A 148 -0.77 -5.69 1.31
CA ILE A 148 0.51 -5.15 1.81
C ILE A 148 0.41 -3.64 1.99
N ILE A 149 -0.10 -2.90 1.00
CA ILE A 149 -0.29 -1.45 1.09
C ILE A 149 -1.25 -1.10 2.23
N HIS A 150 -2.34 -1.83 2.39
CA HIS A 150 -3.28 -1.63 3.48
C HIS A 150 -2.63 -1.85 4.85
N HIS A 151 -1.87 -2.94 5.02
CA HIS A 151 -1.11 -3.22 6.24
C HIS A 151 -0.04 -2.18 6.53
N LEU A 152 0.66 -1.72 5.48
CA LEU A 152 1.64 -0.63 5.55
C LEU A 152 0.98 0.65 6.05
N ARG A 153 -0.14 1.06 5.45
CA ARG A 153 -0.90 2.25 5.88
C ARG A 153 -1.33 2.15 7.34
N GLY A 154 -1.87 1.01 7.76
CA GLY A 154 -2.26 0.79 9.17
C GLY A 154 -1.09 0.74 10.16
N SER A 155 0.14 0.53 9.68
CA SER A 155 1.34 0.43 10.51
C SER A 155 2.33 1.57 10.26
N ILE A 156 1.95 2.57 9.47
CA ILE A 156 2.87 3.56 8.92
C ILE A 156 3.47 4.45 10.02
N THR A 157 2.68 4.74 11.06
CA THR A 157 3.13 5.46 12.26
C THR A 157 4.16 4.68 13.08
N LYS A 158 4.30 3.36 12.87
CA LYS A 158 5.38 2.55 13.46
C LYS A 158 6.67 2.64 12.63
N ILE A 159 6.55 2.87 11.32
CA ILE A 159 7.67 3.06 10.40
C ILE A 159 8.21 4.48 10.54
N PHE A 160 7.32 5.45 10.65
CA PHE A 160 7.60 6.87 10.79
C PHE A 160 6.92 7.42 12.06
N PRO A 161 7.54 7.24 13.25
CA PRO A 161 6.94 7.63 14.53
C PRO A 161 6.65 9.12 14.67
N SER A 162 7.42 9.95 13.97
CA SER A 162 7.28 11.41 13.99
C SER A 162 6.19 11.93 13.04
N SER A 163 5.71 11.09 12.12
CA SER A 163 4.73 11.47 11.10
C SER A 163 3.31 11.44 11.63
N LYS A 164 2.49 12.39 11.19
CA LYS A 164 1.04 12.38 11.45
C LYS A 164 0.38 11.30 10.59
N ALA A 165 -0.58 10.57 11.17
CA ALA A 165 -1.32 9.52 10.47
C ALA A 165 -2.06 10.06 9.23
N ASP A 166 -2.53 11.31 9.28
CA ASP A 166 -3.28 11.96 8.21
C ASP A 166 -2.47 12.12 6.91
N TYR A 167 -1.14 12.17 7.00
CA TYR A 167 -0.26 12.28 5.83
C TYR A 167 -0.33 11.06 4.90
N PHE A 168 -0.90 9.94 5.37
CA PHE A 168 -0.94 8.68 4.65
C PHE A 168 -2.35 8.30 4.17
N GLN A 169 -3.30 9.24 4.26
CA GLN A 169 -4.63 9.09 3.65
C GLN A 169 -4.53 9.18 2.12
N ILE A 170 -5.49 8.57 1.42
CA ILE A 170 -5.45 8.41 -0.05
C ILE A 170 -5.53 9.77 -0.77
N ASP A 171 -6.22 10.71 -0.15
CA ASP A 171 -6.56 12.04 -0.64
C ASP A 171 -5.63 13.14 -0.12
N PHE A 172 -4.65 12.79 0.73
CA PHE A 172 -3.66 13.74 1.21
C PHE A 172 -2.74 14.18 0.05
N LYS A 173 -2.56 15.50 -0.10
CA LYS A 173 -1.72 16.14 -1.13
C LYS A 173 -0.62 16.97 -0.47
N GLY A 174 0.47 17.24 -1.19
CA GLY A 174 1.58 18.07 -0.69
C GLY A 174 2.51 17.32 0.27
N TYR A 175 2.59 16.00 0.17
CA TYR A 175 3.55 15.21 0.96
C TYR A 175 4.99 15.51 0.55
N GLU A 176 5.19 15.93 -0.71
CA GLU A 176 6.45 16.39 -1.26
C GLU A 176 6.98 17.64 -0.56
N ASP A 177 6.13 18.50 0.01
CA ASP A 177 6.56 19.75 0.64
C ASP A 177 6.75 19.61 2.16
N LEU A 178 6.36 18.46 2.74
CA LEU A 178 6.48 18.23 4.17
C LEU A 178 7.96 18.17 4.59
N PRO A 179 8.42 19.05 5.51
CA PRO A 179 9.82 19.10 5.92
C PRO A 179 10.34 17.75 6.47
N GLU A 180 9.48 17.00 7.16
CA GLU A 180 9.80 15.67 7.67
C GLU A 180 10.12 14.68 6.53
N PHE A 181 9.29 14.61 5.50
CA PHE A 181 9.52 13.71 4.38
C PHE A 181 10.70 14.17 3.53
N GLN A 182 10.89 15.48 3.37
CA GLN A 182 12.09 16.01 2.74
C GLN A 182 13.36 15.60 3.50
N ALA A 183 13.34 15.55 4.83
CA ALA A 183 14.49 15.08 5.62
C ALA A 183 14.81 13.58 5.40
N TYR A 184 13.83 12.76 5.02
CA TYR A 184 14.06 11.36 4.65
C TYR A 184 14.62 11.21 3.22
N LEU A 185 14.37 12.17 2.33
CA LEU A 185 14.71 12.13 0.92
C LEU A 185 15.98 12.91 0.56
N LYS A 186 16.29 13.99 1.29
CA LYS A 186 17.41 14.90 1.05
C LYS A 186 18.21 15.14 2.32
N PHE A 187 19.54 15.18 2.20
CA PHE A 187 20.42 15.57 3.31
C PHE A 187 20.37 17.07 3.59
N ASP A 188 19.97 17.85 2.57
CA ASP A 188 19.88 19.30 2.59
C ASP A 188 18.62 19.70 1.84
N ALA A 189 17.63 20.22 2.57
CA ALA A 189 16.33 20.59 2.02
C ALA A 189 16.42 21.77 1.04
N THR A 190 17.48 22.58 1.11
CA THR A 190 17.68 23.73 0.21
C THR A 190 18.05 23.31 -1.20
N LYS A 191 18.53 22.08 -1.39
CA LYS A 191 18.93 21.56 -2.69
C LYS A 191 17.73 21.00 -3.45
N SER A 192 17.59 21.41 -4.70
CA SER A 192 16.57 20.89 -5.60
C SER A 192 16.84 19.46 -6.04
N SER A 193 18.12 19.08 -6.14
CA SER A 193 18.54 17.74 -6.60
C SER A 193 18.50 16.69 -5.49
N TYR A 194 18.03 15.49 -5.85
CA TYR A 194 18.05 14.32 -4.96
C TYR A 194 19.42 13.64 -4.96
N PRO A 195 19.92 13.21 -3.81
CA PRO A 195 21.14 12.41 -3.75
C PRO A 195 20.92 11.03 -4.40
N THR A 196 21.98 10.43 -4.93
CA THR A 196 21.95 9.05 -5.46
C THR A 196 21.39 8.04 -4.44
N PHE A 197 21.65 8.27 -3.16
CA PHE A 197 21.12 7.48 -2.06
C PHE A 197 20.46 8.41 -1.05
N ALA A 198 19.16 8.19 -0.82
CA ALA A 198 18.37 8.99 0.12
C ALA A 198 18.82 8.79 1.58
N PRO A 199 18.69 9.81 2.45
CA PRO A 199 18.99 9.73 3.88
C PRO A 199 18.29 8.58 4.61
N ILE A 200 17.05 8.25 4.23
CA ILE A 200 16.28 7.13 4.81
C ILE A 200 17.00 5.78 4.74
N LEU A 201 17.98 5.63 3.84
CA LEU A 201 18.78 4.41 3.70
C LEU A 201 19.89 4.30 4.76
N TYR A 202 20.20 5.39 5.47
CA TYR A 202 21.31 5.46 6.41
C TYR A 202 20.82 5.54 7.87
N PRO A 203 21.61 5.03 8.85
CA PRO A 203 21.32 5.24 10.26
C PRO A 203 21.25 6.72 10.61
N ASN A 204 20.23 7.11 11.38
CA ASN A 204 20.04 8.48 11.86
C ASN A 204 20.01 9.53 10.74
N LEU A 205 19.67 9.13 9.50
CA LEU A 205 19.62 10.00 8.33
C LEU A 205 20.96 10.66 7.97
N LYS A 206 22.09 10.11 8.44
CA LYS A 206 23.44 10.64 8.20
C LYS A 206 24.21 9.78 7.20
N LYS A 207 24.72 10.39 6.13
CA LYS A 207 25.45 9.70 5.07
C LYS A 207 26.66 8.95 5.65
N ASN A 208 26.68 7.64 5.45
CA ASN A 208 27.80 6.77 5.77
C ASN A 208 27.73 5.52 4.90
N ASP A 209 28.48 5.50 3.81
CA ASP A 209 28.39 4.46 2.79
C ASP A 209 28.74 3.06 3.34
N LYS A 210 29.56 2.99 4.40
CA LYS A 210 29.86 1.73 5.12
C LYS A 210 28.66 1.18 5.91
N LYS A 211 27.62 1.99 6.09
CA LYS A 211 26.39 1.70 6.81
C LYS A 211 25.14 1.85 5.94
N LEU A 212 25.28 1.85 4.62
CA LEU A 212 24.15 1.87 3.70
C LEU A 212 23.17 0.70 4.01
N PHE A 213 21.87 0.97 3.96
CA PHE A 213 20.76 0.06 4.29
C PHE A 213 20.63 -0.34 5.77
N GLN A 214 21.28 0.39 6.69
CA GLN A 214 21.21 0.11 8.14
C GLN A 214 20.27 1.07 8.88
N SER A 215 19.31 1.67 8.19
CA SER A 215 18.26 2.49 8.81
C SER A 215 17.23 1.63 9.54
N MET A 216 16.85 2.02 10.77
CA MET A 216 15.76 1.37 11.52
C MET A 216 14.42 1.43 10.79
N ILE A 217 14.20 2.49 10.01
CA ILE A 217 13.00 2.67 9.21
C ILE A 217 12.86 1.52 8.21
N LEU A 218 13.96 1.13 7.55
CA LEU A 218 13.96 0.01 6.61
C LEU A 218 13.72 -1.34 7.31
N VAL A 219 14.27 -1.52 8.52
CA VAL A 219 14.06 -2.73 9.32
C VAL A 219 12.58 -2.86 9.71
N HIS A 220 11.96 -1.78 10.19
CA HIS A 220 10.54 -1.74 10.53
C HIS A 220 9.67 -1.97 9.30
N ALA A 221 9.95 -1.29 8.19
CA ALA A 221 9.24 -1.48 6.93
C ALA A 221 9.31 -2.94 6.48
N ARG A 222 10.50 -3.54 6.48
CA ARG A 222 10.70 -4.95 6.11
C ARG A 222 9.94 -5.93 7.01
N PHE A 223 9.88 -5.65 8.32
CA PHE A 223 9.11 -6.47 9.24
C PHE A 223 7.60 -6.36 8.96
N ILE A 224 7.09 -5.13 8.75
CA ILE A 224 5.67 -4.88 8.52
C ILE A 224 5.17 -5.47 7.20
N VAL A 225 5.97 -5.41 6.13
CA VAL A 225 5.60 -6.03 4.83
C VAL A 225 5.76 -7.54 4.83
N SER A 226 6.40 -8.10 5.85
CA SER A 226 6.56 -9.54 5.93
C SER A 226 5.23 -10.21 6.26
N PRO A 227 4.92 -11.38 5.67
CA PRO A 227 3.74 -12.18 6.04
C PRO A 227 3.80 -12.79 7.45
N ASN A 228 4.74 -12.36 8.30
CA ASN A 228 4.89 -12.94 9.63
C ASN A 228 4.09 -12.13 10.64
N ILE A 229 3.26 -12.83 11.40
CA ILE A 229 2.36 -12.25 12.40
C ILE A 229 3.12 -11.96 13.71
N ARG A 230 4.29 -12.58 13.90
CA ARG A 230 5.13 -12.47 15.10
C ARG A 230 6.60 -12.24 14.73
N PHE A 231 7.30 -11.44 15.53
CA PHE A 231 8.74 -11.22 15.40
C PHE A 231 9.49 -12.39 16.06
N GLU A 232 9.44 -13.56 15.43
CA GLU A 232 10.15 -14.76 15.87
C GLU A 232 11.57 -14.80 15.31
N GLN A 233 12.46 -15.60 15.89
CA GLN A 233 13.87 -15.71 15.49
C GLN A 233 14.02 -16.00 13.99
N GLN A 234 13.16 -16.85 13.45
CA GLN A 234 13.00 -17.07 12.03
C GLN A 234 11.52 -16.95 11.67
N GLY A 235 11.19 -16.16 10.65
CA GLY A 235 9.82 -15.97 10.20
C GLY A 235 9.20 -17.29 9.74
N ALA A 236 8.08 -17.68 10.35
CA ALA A 236 7.37 -18.92 10.01
C ALA A 236 6.99 -19.01 8.52
N HIS A 237 6.62 -17.87 7.91
CA HIS A 237 6.18 -17.82 6.51
C HIS A 237 7.28 -17.34 5.57
N SER A 238 7.99 -16.26 5.93
CA SER A 238 9.04 -15.68 5.06
C SER A 238 10.36 -16.46 5.10
N ARG A 239 10.56 -17.29 6.14
CA ARG A 239 11.83 -17.95 6.48
C ARG A 239 13.02 -17.00 6.71
N ILE A 240 12.78 -15.69 6.79
CA ILE A 240 13.80 -14.68 7.09
C ILE A 240 14.27 -14.88 8.52
N ASN A 241 15.59 -14.93 8.74
CA ASN A 241 16.17 -15.04 10.07
C ASN A 241 16.28 -13.65 10.71
N TYR A 242 15.18 -13.17 11.29
CA TYR A 242 15.12 -11.85 11.93
C TYR A 242 16.08 -11.73 13.09
N GLN A 243 16.35 -12.81 13.82
CA GLN A 243 17.34 -12.77 14.90
C GLN A 243 18.74 -12.52 14.37
N LYS A 244 19.11 -13.14 13.25
CA LYS A 244 20.42 -12.91 12.62
C LYS A 244 20.51 -11.48 12.11
N ASP A 245 19.47 -10.98 11.46
CA ASP A 245 19.42 -9.60 10.96
C ASP A 245 19.47 -8.60 12.13
N PHE A 246 18.71 -8.83 13.20
CA PHE A 246 18.70 -8.03 14.42
C PHE A 246 20.03 -8.12 15.18
N ASN A 247 20.62 -9.30 15.34
CA ASN A 247 21.92 -9.47 15.99
C ASN A 247 23.02 -8.79 15.19
N ARG A 248 22.97 -8.90 13.86
CA ARG A 248 23.89 -8.18 12.97
C ARG A 248 23.74 -6.68 13.16
N TYR A 249 22.52 -6.19 13.27
CA TYR A 249 22.23 -4.79 13.57
C TYR A 249 22.74 -4.37 14.96
N LYS A 250 22.48 -5.17 15.99
CA LYS A 250 22.95 -4.96 17.37
C LYS A 250 24.48 -4.92 17.44
N GLU A 251 25.18 -5.82 16.76
CA GLU A 251 26.64 -5.80 16.64
C GLU A 251 27.15 -4.50 16.03
N ILE A 252 26.48 -4.01 14.99
CA ILE A 252 26.85 -2.75 14.32
C ILE A 252 26.68 -1.57 15.28
N LEU A 253 25.61 -1.56 16.09
CA LEU A 253 25.39 -0.53 17.11
C LEU A 253 26.47 -0.58 18.19
N ILE A 254 26.76 -1.77 18.75
CA ILE A 254 27.78 -1.96 19.79
C ILE A 254 29.17 -1.58 19.26
N LYS A 255 29.56 -2.07 18.08
CA LYS A 255 30.83 -1.72 17.41
C LYS A 255 30.89 -0.24 17.02
N GLY A 256 29.74 0.41 16.87
CA GLY A 256 29.64 1.86 16.68
C GLY A 256 29.88 2.64 17.96
N ALA A 257 29.31 2.17 19.08
CA ALA A 257 29.41 2.81 20.40
C ALA A 257 30.82 2.69 21.02
N GLN A 258 31.55 1.62 20.71
CA GLN A 258 32.90 1.37 21.23
C GLN A 258 34.02 2.09 20.45
N ARG A 259 33.70 3.00 19.52
CA ARG A 259 34.73 3.79 18.82
C ARG A 259 35.13 4.98 19.70
N PRO A 260 36.38 5.05 20.19
CA PRO A 260 36.81 6.04 21.17
C PRO A 260 36.94 7.49 20.65
N ASN A 261 36.54 7.77 19.40
CA ASN A 261 36.66 9.10 18.77
C ASN A 261 35.33 9.62 18.20
N LEU A 262 34.18 9.33 18.86
CA LEU A 262 33.00 10.16 18.63
C LEU A 262 33.15 11.45 19.47
N PRO A 263 33.01 12.64 18.88
CA PRO A 263 33.04 13.89 19.64
C PRO A 263 31.97 13.85 20.72
N SER A 264 32.37 14.15 21.96
CA SER A 264 31.62 14.03 23.21
C SER A 264 30.29 14.79 23.25
N ASN A 265 30.01 15.63 22.23
CA ASN A 265 28.82 16.47 22.13
C ASN A 265 27.54 15.72 21.75
N LEU A 266 27.56 14.39 21.67
CA LEU A 266 26.42 13.54 21.32
C LEU A 266 25.79 12.81 22.52
N MET A 267 26.27 13.07 23.75
CA MET A 267 25.75 12.45 24.99
C MET A 267 25.37 13.45 26.10
N HIS A 268 25.46 14.76 25.87
CA HIS A 268 24.77 15.73 26.74
C HIS A 268 23.31 15.85 26.34
N ASN A 269 22.55 14.87 26.80
CA ASN A 269 21.15 15.05 27.13
C ASN A 269 21.14 15.49 28.60
N ASP A 270 21.55 16.74 28.86
CA ASP A 270 21.36 17.35 30.17
C ASP A 270 20.05 18.11 30.17
N ASN A 271 19.15 17.59 31.00
CA ASN A 271 18.04 18.34 31.53
C ASN A 271 18.61 19.58 32.22
N ASN A 272 18.40 20.75 31.62
CA ASN A 272 18.20 21.97 32.39
C ASN A 272 17.23 22.87 31.63
N GLU A 273 16.18 23.22 32.36
CA GLU A 273 15.26 24.30 32.07
C GLU A 273 16.03 25.58 31.76
N GLU A 274 15.87 26.11 30.56
CA GLU A 274 15.73 27.54 30.40
C GLU A 274 14.59 27.78 29.41
N ARG A 275 13.61 28.55 29.89
CA ARG A 275 12.45 28.98 29.13
C ARG A 275 12.92 29.91 28.03
N ASP A 276 13.00 29.40 26.81
CA ASP A 276 12.82 30.23 25.63
C ASP A 276 11.47 29.88 25.02
N GLU A 277 10.51 30.74 25.34
CA GLU A 277 9.23 30.89 24.67
C GLU A 277 9.51 31.06 23.17
N PHE A 278 9.26 30.00 22.40
CA PHE A 278 9.40 30.02 20.95
C PHE A 278 8.25 30.84 20.36
N ASP A 279 8.48 32.15 20.22
CA ASP A 279 7.54 33.07 19.61
C ASP A 279 7.53 32.90 18.08
N ALA A 280 6.59 32.09 17.60
CA ALA A 280 6.35 31.84 16.18
C ALA A 280 5.77 33.06 15.42
N SER A 281 5.49 34.19 16.09
CA SER A 281 4.92 35.39 15.46
C SER A 281 5.96 36.20 14.65
N ALA A 282 7.25 36.02 14.90
CA ALA A 282 8.31 36.79 14.24
C ALA A 282 8.60 36.39 12.78
N ILE A 283 8.13 35.23 12.30
CA ILE A 283 8.35 34.79 10.90
C ILE A 283 7.27 35.37 9.96
N LEU A 284 6.14 35.85 10.48
CA LEU A 284 5.03 36.39 9.67
C LEU A 284 5.13 37.90 9.38
N ALA A 285 6.07 38.64 9.99
CA ALA A 285 6.16 40.10 9.84
C ALA A 285 7.16 40.58 8.77
N GLY A 286 7.69 39.69 7.93
CA GLY A 286 8.80 39.98 7.02
C GLY A 286 8.47 40.03 5.53
N MET A 287 7.21 40.14 5.13
CA MET A 287 6.84 40.20 3.71
C MET A 287 5.96 41.42 3.43
N ASP A 288 6.63 42.55 3.21
CA ASP A 288 6.03 43.71 2.56
C ASP A 288 6.73 43.98 1.21
N ALA A 289 5.89 44.05 0.19
CA ALA A 289 6.04 44.60 -1.16
C ALA A 289 7.21 44.13 -2.04
N LYS A 290 6.87 43.49 -3.17
CA LYS A 290 6.80 44.19 -4.47
C LYS A 290 6.21 43.35 -5.59
N ASP A 291 5.32 44.02 -6.31
CA ASP A 291 4.80 43.70 -7.63
C ASP A 291 5.91 43.31 -8.62
N VAL A 292 5.69 42.24 -9.39
CA VAL A 292 6.13 42.13 -10.79
C VAL A 292 5.06 41.35 -11.55
N ASP A 293 4.44 42.08 -12.47
CA ASP A 293 3.52 41.62 -13.49
C ASP A 293 4.16 40.62 -14.48
N ASN A 294 3.28 39.81 -15.10
CA ASN A 294 3.30 39.41 -16.52
C ASN A 294 4.49 38.58 -17.06
N ASP A 295 4.25 37.36 -17.54
CA ASP A 295 3.67 37.05 -18.87
C ASP A 295 3.80 35.55 -19.18
N ASP A 296 2.84 35.10 -20.01
CA ASP A 296 2.87 34.01 -20.99
C ASP A 296 4.00 32.96 -20.97
N ASP A 297 3.61 31.68 -20.92
CA ASP A 297 3.85 30.77 -22.05
C ASP A 297 3.07 29.45 -21.89
N ASN A 298 1.94 29.40 -22.59
CA ASN A 298 1.13 28.22 -22.86
C ASN A 298 1.77 27.41 -23.99
N MET A 299 2.55 26.39 -23.66
CA MET A 299 3.00 25.38 -24.64
C MET A 299 2.26 24.06 -24.41
N GLY A 300 1.23 23.85 -25.23
CA GLY A 300 0.54 22.58 -25.36
C GLY A 300 1.49 21.48 -25.83
N VAL A 301 1.44 20.35 -25.13
CA VAL A 301 2.01 19.09 -25.62
C VAL A 301 0.85 18.14 -25.87
N GLU A 302 0.55 17.95 -27.15
CA GLU A 302 -0.33 16.89 -27.65
C GLU A 302 0.26 15.52 -27.28
N ILE A 303 -0.47 14.76 -26.47
CA ILE A 303 -0.21 13.34 -26.24
C ILE A 303 -0.90 12.60 -27.38
N SER A 304 -0.12 12.18 -28.38
CA SER A 304 -0.60 11.29 -29.44
C SER A 304 -0.74 9.86 -28.93
N ASP A 305 -1.86 9.25 -29.32
CA ASP A 305 -2.35 7.93 -28.95
C ASP A 305 -1.34 6.79 -29.20
N THR A 306 -0.99 6.07 -28.12
CA THR A 306 -0.24 4.80 -28.18
C THR A 306 -1.18 3.62 -28.37
N THR A 307 -1.80 3.50 -29.54
CA THR A 307 -2.62 2.33 -29.93
C THR A 307 -2.17 1.77 -31.29
N ASN A 308 -0.91 1.32 -31.41
CA ASN A 308 -0.50 0.55 -32.60
C ASN A 308 0.80 -0.28 -32.46
N ILE A 309 0.95 -1.07 -31.38
CA ILE A 309 2.14 -1.96 -31.21
C ILE A 309 1.81 -3.44 -31.47
N LEU A 310 0.54 -3.82 -31.70
CA LEU A 310 0.16 -5.22 -31.94
C LEU A 310 0.26 -5.68 -33.41
N SER A 311 0.63 -4.80 -34.33
CA SER A 311 0.68 -5.11 -35.78
C SER A 311 2.07 -5.50 -36.31
N SER A 312 3.13 -5.51 -35.49
CA SER A 312 4.50 -5.84 -35.95
C SER A 312 4.97 -7.27 -35.65
N LEU A 313 4.12 -8.10 -35.04
CA LEU A 313 4.40 -9.52 -34.87
C LEU A 313 3.86 -10.30 -36.07
N GLY A 314 4.59 -10.21 -37.19
CA GLY A 314 4.36 -10.97 -38.42
C GLY A 314 4.43 -12.48 -38.18
N LEU A 315 3.33 -13.05 -37.68
CA LEU A 315 3.05 -14.47 -37.68
C LEU A 315 2.07 -14.74 -38.82
N ASP A 316 2.62 -14.84 -40.02
CA ASP A 316 1.96 -15.46 -41.16
C ASP A 316 1.78 -16.94 -40.84
N ASN A 317 0.55 -17.33 -40.49
CA ASN A 317 0.17 -18.73 -40.42
C ASN A 317 -0.02 -19.26 -41.86
N SER A 318 1.04 -19.85 -42.40
CA SER A 318 0.98 -20.78 -43.53
C SER A 318 1.34 -22.18 -43.06
N THR A 319 0.40 -22.90 -42.47
CA THR A 319 0.06 -24.34 -42.66
C THR A 319 -0.93 -24.82 -41.60
#